data_AF-A0A2V7YKN6-F1
#
_entry.id   AF-A0A2V7YKN6-F1
#
_cell.length_a   1.000
_cell.length_b   1.000
_cell.length_c   1.000
_cell.angle_alpha   90.00
_cell.angle_beta   90.00
_cell.angle_gamma   90.00
#
_symmetry.space_group_name_H-M   'P 1'
#
loop_
_entity.id
_entity.type
_entity.pdbx_description
1 polymer ?
#
loop_
_entity_poly.entity_id
_entity_poly.type
_entity_poly.pdbx_seq_one_letter_code
_entity_poly.pdbx_strand_id
1 'polypeptide(L)'
;MDGRFDLPEPHGTCELQIPEEVLAADVTSRRASGFGITAEIGTLVPYQRPQSWAANLFRAGFRGIFYWLRHDPARSEALALFGPHGERKTWKRGRERAISGELIRRLRTECGIEVVAPPRSDQLRIIDEM
;
A
#
# COMPACT_ATOMS: atom_id res chain seq x y z
N MET A 1 24.66 0.44 -4.63
CA MET A 1 23.66 -0.60 -4.28
C MET A 1 22.56 -0.48 -5.30
N ASP A 2 22.47 -1.44 -6.21
CA ASP A 2 21.56 -1.40 -7.35
C ASP A 2 20.17 -1.87 -6.86
N GLY A 3 19.23 -0.92 -6.77
CA GLY A 3 17.91 -1.10 -6.16
C GLY A 3 16.93 -1.85 -7.04
N ARG A 4 17.35 -2.99 -7.61
CA ARG A 4 16.53 -3.81 -8.48
C ARG A 4 15.50 -4.59 -7.64
N PHE A 5 14.28 -4.05 -7.56
CA PHE A 5 13.12 -4.80 -7.11
C PHE A 5 12.60 -5.63 -8.29
N ASP A 6 13.08 -6.86 -8.44
CA ASP A 6 12.40 -7.84 -9.29
C ASP A 6 11.08 -8.22 -8.60
N LEU A 7 10.06 -7.38 -8.78
CA LEU A 7 8.70 -7.73 -8.43
C LEU A 7 8.23 -8.77 -9.47
N PRO A 8 7.64 -9.91 -9.04
CA PRO A 8 6.96 -10.79 -9.99
C PRO A 8 5.91 -9.98 -10.75
N GLU A 9 5.62 -10.36 -11.99
CA GLU A 9 4.55 -9.69 -12.75
C GLU A 9 3.27 -9.68 -11.90
N PRO A 10 2.68 -8.51 -11.61
CA PRO A 10 1.52 -8.43 -10.74
C PRO A 10 0.32 -9.03 -11.48
N HIS A 11 -0.06 -10.27 -11.13
CA HIS A 11 -1.14 -10.99 -11.80
C HIS A 11 -2.50 -10.88 -11.08
N GLY A 12 -2.56 -10.28 -9.89
CA GLY A 12 -3.74 -10.42 -9.04
C GLY A 12 -3.65 -9.80 -7.67
N THR A 13 -4.68 -10.06 -6.86
CA THR A 13 -4.67 -9.84 -5.41
C THR A 13 -4.36 -11.16 -4.71
N CYS A 14 -3.71 -11.10 -3.55
CA CYS A 14 -3.52 -12.29 -2.72
C CYS A 14 -4.01 -12.03 -1.30
N GLU A 15 -4.57 -13.06 -0.69
CA GLU A 15 -4.84 -13.08 0.74
C GLU A 15 -3.50 -13.28 1.48
N LEU A 16 -3.26 -12.49 2.53
CA LEU A 16 -2.03 -12.54 3.30
C LEU A 16 -2.36 -12.66 4.78
N GLN A 17 -1.83 -13.70 5.43
CA GLN A 17 -2.02 -13.89 6.86
C GLN A 17 -0.81 -13.36 7.62
N ILE A 18 -1.09 -12.48 8.60
CA ILE A 18 -0.07 -11.98 9.52
C ILE A 18 0.29 -13.12 10.49
N PRO A 19 1.58 -13.44 10.68
CA PRO A 19 2.00 -14.62 11.44
C PRO A 19 1.75 -14.50 12.95
N GLU A 20 1.61 -13.29 13.46
CA GLU A 20 1.41 -12.98 14.87
C GLU A 20 0.30 -11.94 15.04
N GLU A 21 -0.34 -11.92 16.20
CA GLU A 21 -1.27 -10.86 16.54
C GLU A 21 -0.51 -9.54 16.72
N VAL A 22 -1.01 -8.48 16.08
CA VAL A 22 -0.38 -7.16 16.07
C VAL A 22 -1.29 -6.17 16.75
N LEU A 23 -0.79 -5.50 17.78
CA LEU A 23 -1.46 -4.33 18.35
C LEU A 23 -1.29 -3.14 17.40
N ALA A 24 -2.32 -2.84 16.63
CA ALA A 24 -2.33 -1.72 15.69
C ALA A 24 -3.07 -0.50 16.26
N ALA A 25 -2.56 0.69 15.96
CA ALA A 25 -3.23 1.94 16.27
C ALA A 25 -4.39 2.14 15.28
N ASP A 26 -5.63 2.09 15.78
CA ASP A 26 -6.81 2.40 14.98
C ASP A 26 -6.97 3.92 14.85
N VAL A 27 -6.57 4.44 13.69
CA VAL A 27 -6.68 5.86 13.35
C VAL A 27 -7.98 6.19 12.59
N THR A 28 -8.83 5.19 12.36
CA THR A 28 -10.18 5.39 11.80
C THR A 28 -11.17 5.81 12.89
N SER A 29 -10.89 5.47 14.15
CA SER A 29 -11.70 5.84 15.30
C SER A 29 -11.78 7.35 15.50
N ARG A 30 -12.98 7.87 15.79
CA ARG A 30 -13.19 9.28 16.16
C ARG A 30 -12.33 9.73 17.34
N ARG A 31 -11.94 8.81 18.24
CA ARG A 31 -11.06 9.09 19.39
C ARG A 31 -9.64 9.46 18.96
N ALA A 32 -9.20 9.06 17.76
CA ALA A 32 -7.88 9.39 17.22
C ALA A 32 -7.68 10.91 17.07
N SER A 33 -8.76 11.67 16.86
CA SER A 33 -8.71 13.14 16.81
C SER A 33 -8.13 13.79 18.07
N GLY A 34 -8.31 13.16 19.24
CA GLY A 34 -7.74 13.62 20.50
C GLY A 34 -6.20 13.55 20.55
N PHE A 35 -5.58 12.86 19.60
CA PHE A 35 -4.13 12.72 19.46
C PHE A 35 -3.57 13.58 18.30
N GLY A 36 -4.38 14.53 17.79
CA GLY A 36 -4.01 15.38 16.66
C GLY A 36 -3.97 14.65 15.31
N ILE A 37 -4.52 13.43 15.25
CA ILE A 37 -4.64 12.67 14.00
C ILE A 37 -5.84 13.18 13.22
N THR A 38 -5.63 13.51 11.95
CA THR A 38 -6.65 13.98 11.01
C THR A 38 -6.77 13.00 9.84
N ALA A 39 -7.76 13.23 8.96
CA ALA A 39 -7.86 12.50 7.70
C ALA A 39 -6.61 12.64 6.81
N GLU A 40 -5.73 13.61 7.11
CA GLU A 40 -4.48 13.85 6.40
C GLU A 40 -3.42 12.75 6.62
N ILE A 41 -3.63 11.84 7.58
CA ILE A 41 -2.75 10.69 7.83
C ILE A 41 -2.56 9.80 6.59
N GLY A 42 -3.56 9.77 5.70
CA GLY A 42 -3.50 9.07 4.42
C GLY A 42 -3.11 9.92 3.22
N THR A 43 -3.11 11.26 3.31
CA THR A 43 -3.13 12.14 2.13
C THR A 43 -2.02 13.19 2.06
N LEU A 44 -1.20 13.34 3.11
CA LEU A 44 -0.22 14.43 3.19
C LEU A 44 1.07 14.21 2.37
N VAL A 45 1.43 15.26 1.63
CA VAL A 45 2.81 15.58 1.23
C VAL A 45 3.13 16.93 1.89
N PRO A 46 4.24 17.09 2.64
CA PRO A 46 5.35 16.16 2.81
C PRO A 46 5.11 15.04 3.84
N TYR A 47 5.72 13.87 3.61
CA TYR A 47 5.57 12.66 4.44
C TYR A 47 6.12 12.77 5.87
N GLN A 48 6.76 13.89 6.23
CA GLN A 48 7.36 14.11 7.55
C GLN A 48 6.32 13.97 8.68
N ARG A 49 5.10 14.50 8.50
CA ARG A 49 4.03 14.40 9.48
C ARG A 49 3.55 12.94 9.66
N PRO A 50 3.13 12.22 8.59
CA PRO A 50 2.85 10.79 8.68
C PRO A 50 3.96 9.95 9.31
N GLN A 51 5.22 10.21 8.96
CA GLN A 51 6.37 9.52 9.54
C GLN A 51 6.54 9.82 11.04
N SER A 52 6.32 11.07 11.47
CA SER A 52 6.36 11.43 12.89
C SER A 52 5.24 10.74 13.68
N TRP A 53 4.02 10.65 13.14
CA TRP A 53 2.94 9.89 13.76
C TRP A 53 3.31 8.41 13.87
N ALA A 54 3.80 7.81 12.79
CA ALA A 54 4.27 6.42 12.79
C ALA A 54 5.34 6.16 13.86
N ALA A 55 6.34 7.04 13.96
CA ALA A 55 7.40 6.94 14.95
C ALA A 55 6.86 7.04 16.40
N ASN A 56 5.94 7.96 16.66
CA ASN A 56 5.35 8.12 17.99
C ASN A 56 4.45 6.95 18.38
N LEU A 57 3.65 6.43 17.43
CA LEU A 57 2.82 5.24 17.66
C LEU A 57 3.67 4.00 17.92
N PHE A 58 4.76 3.82 17.17
CA PHE A 58 5.70 2.73 17.43
C PHE A 58 6.33 2.83 18.83
N ARG A 59 6.76 4.03 19.24
CA ARG A 59 7.28 4.30 20.59
C ARG A 59 6.24 4.07 21.69
N ALA A 60 4.96 4.29 21.41
CA ALA A 60 3.85 4.00 22.32
C ALA A 60 3.51 2.50 22.43
N GLY A 61 4.22 1.62 21.70
CA GLY A 61 4.05 0.17 21.80
C GLY A 61 3.22 -0.46 20.67
N PHE A 62 2.64 0.35 19.78
CA PHE A 62 1.94 -0.18 18.61
C PHE A 62 2.92 -0.81 17.62
N ARG A 63 2.40 -1.74 16.81
CA ARG A 63 3.14 -2.49 15.77
C ARG A 63 2.60 -2.25 14.37
N GLY A 64 1.58 -1.41 14.25
CA GLY A 64 1.05 -0.94 12.98
C GLY A 64 0.00 0.15 13.16
N ILE A 65 -0.57 0.56 12.03
CA ILE A 65 -1.62 1.57 11.91
C ILE A 65 -2.73 0.99 11.03
N PHE A 66 -3.97 1.07 11.52
CA PHE A 66 -5.17 0.73 10.76
C PHE A 66 -5.83 2.02 10.26
N TYR A 67 -5.96 2.19 8.94
CA TYR A 67 -6.29 3.47 8.30
C TYR A 67 -7.15 3.29 7.04
N TRP A 68 -7.78 4.38 6.58
CA TRP A 68 -8.53 4.40 5.31
C TRP A 68 -7.61 4.56 4.10
N LEU A 69 -7.82 3.76 3.05
CA LEU A 69 -7.12 3.92 1.78
C LEU A 69 -7.50 5.23 1.09
N ARG A 70 -6.51 6.10 0.89
CA ARG A 70 -6.70 7.45 0.33
C ARG A 70 -7.30 7.49 -1.07
N HIS A 71 -7.01 6.46 -1.87
CA HIS A 71 -7.34 6.39 -3.30
C HIS A 71 -8.46 5.39 -3.58
N ASP A 72 -9.11 4.88 -2.54
CA ASP A 72 -10.26 4.02 -2.69
C ASP A 72 -11.55 4.81 -2.39
N PRO A 73 -12.38 5.09 -3.42
CA PRO A 73 -13.67 5.74 -3.23
C PRO A 73 -14.60 4.98 -2.29
N ALA A 74 -14.47 3.65 -2.21
CA ALA A 74 -15.25 2.82 -1.30
C ALA A 74 -14.82 2.94 0.16
N ARG A 75 -13.72 3.67 0.43
CA ARG A 75 -13.08 3.79 1.75
C ARG A 75 -12.77 2.43 2.34
N SER A 76 -12.08 1.56 1.61
CA SER A 76 -11.57 0.34 2.24
C SER A 76 -10.52 0.66 3.30
N GLU A 77 -10.41 -0.23 4.25
CA GLU A 77 -9.43 -0.16 5.34
C GLU A 77 -8.14 -0.86 4.92
N ALA A 78 -7.03 -0.39 5.48
CA ALA A 78 -5.73 -0.97 5.29
C ALA A 78 -4.96 -1.01 6.60
N LEU A 79 -4.04 -1.97 6.68
CA LEU A 79 -3.10 -2.11 7.79
C LEU A 79 -1.68 -1.86 7.28
N ALA A 80 -1.03 -0.85 7.84
CA ALA A 80 0.40 -0.63 7.66
C ALA A 80 1.12 -1.16 8.90
N LEU A 81 2.18 -1.94 8.70
CA LEU A 81 2.93 -2.54 9.81
C LEU A 81 4.29 -1.89 9.95
N PHE A 82 4.71 -1.73 11.20
CA PHE A 82 6.05 -1.24 11.52
C PHE A 82 7.06 -2.38 11.46
N GLY A 83 8.29 -2.07 11.03
CA GLY A 83 9.40 -3.01 10.95
C GLY A 83 10.09 -2.98 9.59
N PRO A 84 10.83 -4.05 9.23
CA PRO A 84 11.51 -4.13 7.94
C PRO A 84 10.58 -3.87 6.76
N HIS A 85 11.07 -3.09 5.80
CA HIS A 85 10.37 -2.86 4.54
C HIS A 85 10.66 -4.00 3.55
N GLY A 86 9.84 -4.10 2.50
CA GLY A 86 10.00 -5.09 1.44
C GLY A 86 9.16 -6.35 1.63
N GLU A 87 9.31 -7.27 0.67
CA GLU A 87 8.52 -8.49 0.60
C GLU A 87 8.78 -9.42 1.80
N ARG A 88 7.69 -9.90 2.42
CA ARG A 88 7.75 -10.87 3.51
C ARG A 88 7.67 -12.30 2.96
N LYS A 89 8.83 -12.91 2.70
CA LYS A 89 8.93 -14.27 2.14
C LYS A 89 8.46 -15.39 3.08
N THR A 90 8.47 -15.14 4.39
CA THR A 90 8.09 -16.13 5.42
C THR A 90 6.60 -16.12 5.76
N TRP A 91 5.85 -15.13 5.25
CA TRP A 91 4.44 -15.02 5.56
C TRP A 91 3.63 -16.01 4.75
N LYS A 92 2.64 -16.64 5.39
CA LYS A 92 1.74 -17.57 4.70
C LYS A 92 0.89 -16.77 3.72
N ARG A 93 1.10 -17.03 2.44
CA ARG A 93 0.23 -16.56 1.37
C ARG A 93 -1.00 -17.45 1.32
N GLY A 94 -2.16 -16.80 1.33
CA GLY A 94 -3.45 -17.45 1.14
C GLY A 94 -3.79 -17.56 -0.34
N ARG A 95 -5.07 -17.46 -0.65
CA ARG A 95 -5.57 -17.59 -2.01
C ARG A 95 -5.12 -16.40 -2.87
N GLU A 96 -4.55 -16.71 -4.02
CA GLU A 96 -4.34 -15.73 -5.08
C GLU A 96 -5.58 -15.65 -5.97
N ARG A 97 -5.93 -14.43 -6.39
CA ARG A 97 -7.01 -14.15 -7.33
C ARG A 97 -6.46 -13.34 -8.47
N ALA A 98 -6.41 -13.96 -9.65
CA ALA A 98 -6.03 -13.27 -10.87
C ALA A 98 -7.00 -12.11 -11.17
N ILE A 99 -6.48 -11.03 -11.75
CA ILE A 99 -7.31 -9.99 -12.34
C ILE A 99 -8.11 -10.63 -13.49
N SER A 100 -9.44 -10.55 -13.43
CA SER A 100 -10.27 -11.23 -14.42
C SER A 100 -10.15 -10.56 -15.79
N GLY A 101 -10.13 -11.37 -16.86
CA GLY A 101 -10.19 -10.87 -18.24
C GLY A 101 -11.45 -10.04 -18.51
N GLU A 102 -12.54 -10.33 -17.78
CA GLU A 102 -13.75 -9.51 -17.78
C GLU A 102 -13.49 -8.08 -17.31
N LEU A 103 -12.81 -7.92 -16.17
CA LEU A 103 -12.49 -6.60 -15.62
C LEU A 103 -11.57 -5.82 -16.57
N ILE A 104 -10.56 -6.49 -17.15
CA ILE A 104 -9.66 -5.89 -18.14
C ILE A 104 -10.45 -5.44 -19.39
N ARG A 105 -11.38 -6.26 -19.87
CA ARG A 105 -12.23 -5.91 -21.01
C ARG A 105 -13.10 -4.70 -20.70
N ARG A 106 -13.73 -4.66 -19.52
CA ARG A 106 -14.55 -3.53 -19.08
C ARG A 106 -13.76 -2.24 -18.94
N LEU A 107 -12.54 -2.29 -18.39
CA LEU A 107 -11.64 -1.12 -18.35
C LEU A 107 -11.39 -0.54 -19.75
N ARG A 108 -11.15 -1.41 -20.74
CA ARG A 108 -10.97 -0.99 -22.13
C ARG A 108 -12.25 -0.38 -22.71
N THR A 109 -13.38 -1.07 -22.57
CA THR A 109 -14.63 -0.67 -23.26
C THR A 109 -15.36 0.48 -22.59
N GLU A 110 -15.34 0.55 -21.25
CA GLU A 110 -16.10 1.54 -20.46
C GLU A 110 -15.24 2.76 -20.11
N CYS A 111 -13.92 2.59 -19.94
CA CYS A 111 -13.03 3.67 -19.51
C CYS A 111 -11.99 4.09 -20.56
N GLY A 112 -11.86 3.35 -21.66
CA GLY A 112 -10.81 3.60 -22.67
C GLY A 112 -9.39 3.33 -22.16
N ILE A 113 -9.25 2.57 -21.07
CA ILE A 113 -7.96 2.27 -20.44
C ILE A 113 -7.45 0.91 -20.93
N GLU A 114 -6.27 0.89 -21.54
CA GLU A 114 -5.60 -0.33 -21.96
C GLU A 114 -4.56 -0.78 -20.93
N VAL A 115 -4.66 -2.03 -20.47
CA VAL A 115 -3.66 -2.66 -19.61
C VAL A 115 -2.57 -3.24 -20.50
N VAL A 116 -1.36 -2.70 -20.39
CA VAL A 116 -0.17 -3.18 -21.11
C VAL A 116 0.86 -3.70 -20.12
N ALA A 117 1.72 -4.61 -20.57
CA ALA A 117 2.84 -5.07 -19.75
C ALA A 117 3.76 -3.89 -19.39
N PRO A 118 4.36 -3.87 -18.18
CA PRO A 118 5.37 -2.88 -17.84
C PRO A 118 6.48 -2.86 -18.90
N PRO A 119 6.94 -1.67 -19.33
CA PRO A 119 8.04 -1.58 -20.28
C PRO A 119 9.30 -2.21 -19.69
N ARG A 120 10.06 -2.91 -20.53
CA ARG A 120 11.37 -3.42 -20.18
C ARG A 120 12.37 -2.28 -20.09
N SER A 121 13.44 -2.46 -19.31
CA SER A 121 14.44 -1.41 -19.10
C SER A 121 15.09 -0.90 -20.39
N ASP A 122 15.20 -1.73 -21.42
CA ASP A 122 15.71 -1.38 -22.76
C ASP A 122 14.72 -0.54 -23.59
N GLN A 123 13.45 -0.46 -23.17
CA GLN A 123 12.40 0.37 -23.77
C GLN A 123 12.26 1.73 -23.06
N LEU A 124 13.00 1.96 -21.97
CA LEU A 124 12.95 3.19 -21.19
C LEU A 124 14.11 4.13 -21.58
N ARG A 125 13.80 5.42 -21.70
CA ARG A 125 14.80 6.49 -21.84
C ARG A 125 14.73 7.39 -20.61
N ILE A 126 15.83 7.50 -19.88
CA ILE A 126 15.96 8.49 -18.81
C ILE A 126 16.12 9.86 -19.46
N ILE A 127 15.29 10.81 -19.03
CA ILE A 127 15.40 12.22 -19.38
C ILE A 127 15.86 12.91 -18.11
N ASP A 128 17.11 13.35 -18.06
CA ASP A 128 17.58 14.22 -16.99
C ASP A 128 17.01 15.63 -17.24
N GLU A 129 16.28 16.17 -16.26
CA GLU A 129 15.89 17.58 -16.28
C GLU A 129 17.13 18.45 -15.98
N MET A 130 17.35 19.47 -16.82
CA MET A 130 18.40 20.48 -16.65
C MET A 130 18.17 21.40 -15.46
#